data_AF-A0A839J0K2-F1
#
_entry.id   AF-A0A839J0K2-F1
#
_cell.length_a   1.000
_cell.length_b   1.000
_cell.length_c   1.000
_cell.angle_alpha   90.00
_cell.angle_beta   90.00
_cell.angle_gamma   90.00
#
_symmetry.space_group_name_H-M   'P 1'
#
loop_
_entity.id
_entity.type
_entity.pdbx_description
1 polymer ?
#
loop_
_entity_poly.entity_id
_entity_poly.type
_entity_poly.pdbx_seq_one_letter_code
_entity_poly.pdbx_strand_id
1 'polypeptide(L)'
;VTTFSVSDFSRTLTSNGNGTDHAWGGNAFMMGGAVNGKEIYGDYPTLALDSDLDLRNGVLVPTTAADLYMAELALWFGVSPSDLNMVLPNLSNFYDTNSGTPPIGFMNLT
;
A
#
# COMPACT_ATOMS: atom_id res chain seq x y z
N VAL A 1 5.40 -16.66 -11.72
CA VAL A 1 5.11 -15.30 -12.24
C VAL A 1 4.25 -14.58 -11.22
N THR A 2 4.59 -13.32 -10.97
CA THR A 2 3.87 -12.39 -10.09
C THR A 2 3.62 -11.10 -10.88
N THR A 3 2.40 -10.56 -10.79
CA THR A 3 1.99 -9.28 -11.36
C THR A 3 1.56 -8.37 -10.21
N PHE A 4 2.01 -7.12 -10.24
CA PHE A 4 1.64 -6.09 -9.27
C PHE A 4 1.25 -4.81 -10.01
N SER A 5 0.36 -4.02 -9.40
CA SER A 5 0.00 -2.68 -9.87
C SER A 5 0.69 -1.62 -9.03
N VAL A 6 1.10 -0.52 -9.67
CA VAL A 6 1.53 0.72 -9.01
C VAL A 6 0.79 1.87 -9.67
N SER A 7 0.36 2.84 -8.87
CA SER A 7 -0.23 4.09 -9.35
C SER A 7 0.37 5.24 -8.57
N ASP A 8 0.78 6.30 -9.27
CA ASP A 8 1.20 7.56 -8.66
C ASP A 8 0.01 8.46 -8.32
N PHE A 9 -1.21 8.07 -8.70
CA PHE A 9 -2.40 8.91 -8.56
C PHE A 9 -3.61 8.14 -8.06
N SER A 10 -4.31 8.75 -7.11
CA SER A 10 -5.69 8.42 -6.73
C SER A 10 -6.61 9.62 -6.99
N ARG A 11 -7.92 9.51 -6.69
CA ARG A 11 -8.91 10.54 -7.04
C ARG A 11 -9.68 11.04 -5.82
N THR A 12 -9.91 12.35 -5.74
CA THR A 12 -10.74 12.94 -4.68
C THR A 12 -12.18 12.46 -4.75
N LEU A 13 -12.87 12.40 -3.60
CA LEU A 13 -14.33 12.19 -3.57
C LEU A 13 -15.11 13.39 -4.13
N THR A 14 -14.55 14.60 -4.03
CA THR A 14 -15.17 15.83 -4.51
C THR A 14 -14.89 16.07 -5.99
N SER A 15 -15.84 16.75 -6.66
CA SER A 15 -15.68 17.23 -8.03
C SER A 15 -14.88 18.53 -8.10
N ASN A 16 -14.10 18.70 -9.16
CA ASN A 16 -13.46 19.97 -9.52
C ASN A 16 -14.18 20.72 -10.67
N GLY A 17 -15.41 20.29 -10.99
CA GLY A 17 -16.23 20.84 -12.07
C GLY A 17 -16.06 20.15 -13.43
N ASN A 18 -14.91 19.51 -13.69
CA ASN A 18 -14.62 18.77 -14.93
C ASN A 18 -14.27 17.30 -14.69
N GLY A 19 -14.40 16.82 -13.45
CA GLY A 19 -13.95 15.51 -13.01
C GLY A 19 -13.58 15.57 -11.53
N THR A 20 -12.40 15.05 -11.19
CA THR A 20 -11.87 15.02 -9.82
C THR A 20 -10.39 15.43 -9.81
N ASP A 21 -9.84 15.70 -8.64
CA ASP A 21 -8.42 16.04 -8.49
C ASP A 21 -7.58 14.81 -8.10
N HIS A 22 -6.27 15.02 -8.03
CA HIS A 22 -5.33 14.02 -7.50
C HIS A 22 -5.54 13.83 -6.00
N ALA A 23 -5.47 12.58 -5.55
CA ALA A 23 -5.58 12.18 -4.15
C ALA A 23 -4.55 11.08 -3.82
N TRP A 24 -4.67 10.50 -2.62
CA TRP A 24 -3.70 9.57 -2.06
C TRP A 24 -4.21 8.12 -1.99
N GLY A 25 -5.29 7.87 -1.25
CA GLY A 25 -5.80 6.52 -1.02
C GLY A 25 -6.37 5.84 -2.26
N GLY A 26 -6.01 4.59 -2.49
CA GLY A 26 -6.44 3.78 -3.63
C GLY A 26 -6.25 2.28 -3.37
N ASN A 27 -6.57 1.46 -4.37
CA ASN A 27 -6.41 0.01 -4.30
C ASN A 27 -5.22 -0.42 -5.16
N ALA A 28 -4.39 -1.31 -4.62
CA ALA A 28 -3.36 -2.02 -5.37
C ALA A 28 -3.73 -3.50 -5.48
N PHE A 29 -3.45 -4.11 -6.63
CA PHE A 29 -3.74 -5.50 -6.91
C PHE A 29 -2.44 -6.26 -7.16
N MET A 30 -2.31 -7.40 -6.48
CA MET A 30 -1.20 -8.34 -6.63
C MET A 30 -1.79 -9.71 -6.94
N MET A 31 -1.22 -10.39 -7.94
CA MET A 31 -1.68 -11.71 -8.35
C MET A 31 -0.54 -12.55 -8.91
N GLY A 32 -0.66 -13.87 -8.83
CA GLY A 32 0.32 -14.79 -9.38
C GLY A 32 0.63 -15.94 -8.44
N GLY A 33 1.55 -16.80 -8.85
CA GLY A 33 1.84 -18.05 -8.13
C GLY A 33 2.54 -17.85 -6.78
N ALA A 34 3.21 -16.72 -6.57
CA ALA A 34 3.87 -16.39 -5.29
C ALA A 34 3.02 -15.48 -4.39
N VAL A 35 1.79 -15.15 -4.78
CA VAL A 35 0.89 -14.29 -4.00
C VAL A 35 -0.08 -15.17 -3.21
N ASN A 36 -0.15 -14.95 -1.90
CA ASN A 36 -1.19 -15.46 -1.01
C ASN A 36 -2.49 -14.69 -1.29
N GLY A 37 -3.10 -14.99 -2.43
CA GLY A 37 -4.29 -14.29 -2.93
C GLY A 37 -5.59 -14.71 -2.24
N LYS A 38 -6.70 -14.13 -2.72
CA LYS A 38 -8.07 -14.24 -2.13
C LYS A 38 -8.26 -13.50 -0.80
N GLU A 39 -7.29 -12.68 -0.43
CA GLU A 39 -7.33 -11.85 0.76
C GLU A 39 -7.37 -10.37 0.37
N ILE A 40 -7.95 -9.55 1.25
CA ILE A 40 -7.87 -8.08 1.19
C ILE A 40 -7.05 -7.64 2.39
N TYR A 41 -6.03 -6.82 2.14
CA TYR A 41 -5.17 -6.28 3.19
C TYR A 41 -5.46 -4.79 3.37
N GLY A 42 -5.53 -4.36 4.63
CA GLY A 42 -6.02 -3.04 5.01
C GLY A 42 -7.53 -3.01 5.23
N ASP A 43 -8.03 -1.84 5.62
CA ASP A 43 -9.43 -1.62 5.94
C ASP A 43 -10.06 -0.72 4.87
N TYR A 44 -11.16 -1.19 4.29
CA TYR A 44 -11.89 -0.36 3.33
C TYR A 44 -12.56 0.81 4.08
N PRO A 45 -12.24 2.08 3.74
CA PRO A 45 -12.71 3.22 4.52
C PRO A 45 -14.18 3.51 4.23
N THR A 46 -14.82 4.24 5.15
CA THR A 46 -16.09 4.91 4.82
C THR A 46 -15.79 6.03 3.82
N LEU A 47 -16.42 5.99 2.65
CA LEU A 47 -16.27 7.02 1.62
C LEU A 47 -17.16 8.23 1.96
N ALA A 48 -16.70 9.06 2.88
CA ALA A 48 -17.41 10.26 3.31
C ALA A 48 -16.45 11.44 3.46
N LEU A 49 -16.97 12.63 3.13
CA LEU A 49 -16.30 13.90 3.43
C LEU A 49 -16.28 14.12 4.94
N ASP A 50 -15.24 14.80 5.43
CA ASP A 50 -15.03 15.13 6.84
C ASP A 50 -14.99 13.91 7.77
N SER A 51 -14.71 12.72 7.21
CA SER A 51 -14.42 11.51 8.00
C SER A 51 -13.02 11.55 8.59
N ASP A 52 -12.74 10.68 9.56
CA ASP A 52 -11.42 10.60 10.21
C ASP A 52 -10.26 10.32 9.23
N LEU A 53 -10.57 9.74 8.06
CA LEU A 53 -9.59 9.45 7.01
C LEU A 53 -9.64 10.47 5.87
N ASP A 54 -10.55 11.45 5.88
CA ASP A 54 -10.52 12.56 4.94
C ASP A 54 -9.47 13.59 5.41
N LEU A 55 -8.32 13.58 4.74
CA LEU A 55 -7.26 14.54 5.03
C LEU A 55 -7.70 15.97 4.71
N ARG A 56 -8.43 16.13 3.59
CA ARG A 56 -8.95 17.40 3.08
C ARG A 56 -9.73 17.17 1.78
N ASN A 57 -10.95 17.70 1.69
CA ASN A 57 -11.70 17.82 0.43
C ASN A 57 -11.83 16.47 -0.30
N GLY A 58 -12.09 15.39 0.45
CA GLY A 58 -12.22 14.05 -0.11
C GLY A 58 -10.91 13.39 -0.53
N VAL A 59 -9.75 13.87 -0.07
CA VAL A 59 -8.47 13.14 -0.18
C VAL A 59 -8.42 12.13 0.97
N LEU A 60 -8.75 10.87 0.68
CA LEU A 60 -8.69 9.82 1.69
C LEU A 60 -7.25 9.35 1.93
N VAL A 61 -6.89 9.18 3.21
CA VAL A 61 -5.64 8.56 3.65
C VAL A 61 -5.78 7.04 3.55
N PRO A 62 -4.85 6.31 2.92
CA PRO A 62 -4.88 4.85 2.89
C PRO A 62 -4.61 4.29 4.29
N THR A 63 -5.30 3.20 4.65
CA THR A 63 -5.10 2.51 5.93
C THR A 63 -3.84 1.65 5.95
N THR A 64 -3.29 1.35 4.77
CA THR A 64 -2.09 0.54 4.58
C THR A 64 -1.04 1.37 3.85
N ALA A 65 0.16 1.48 4.43
CA ALA A 65 1.25 2.24 3.83
C ALA A 65 1.78 1.56 2.57
N ALA A 66 2.14 2.36 1.56
CA ALA A 66 2.74 1.86 0.32
C ALA A 66 4.04 1.09 0.58
N ASP A 67 4.84 1.59 1.52
CA ASP A 67 6.10 0.97 1.92
C ASP A 67 5.91 -0.47 2.42
N LEU A 68 4.78 -0.81 3.05
CA LEU A 68 4.55 -2.17 3.54
C LEU A 68 4.43 -3.17 2.40
N TYR A 69 3.58 -2.89 1.41
CA TYR A 69 3.42 -3.85 0.30
C TYR A 69 4.61 -3.83 -0.67
N MET A 70 5.30 -2.69 -0.79
CA MET A 70 6.54 -2.61 -1.56
C MET A 70 7.70 -3.33 -0.87
N ALA A 71 7.80 -3.28 0.46
CA ALA A 71 8.83 -4.01 1.21
C ALA A 71 8.70 -5.51 0.98
N GLU A 72 7.48 -6.00 0.91
CA GLU A 72 7.24 -7.42 0.70
C GLU A 72 7.59 -7.88 -0.73
N LEU A 73 7.30 -7.04 -1.74
CA LEU A 73 7.83 -7.26 -3.10
C LEU A 73 9.36 -7.19 -3.14
N ALA A 74 9.99 -6.27 -2.40
CA ALA A 74 11.43 -6.14 -2.33
C ALA A 74 12.10 -7.39 -1.72
N LEU A 75 11.54 -7.92 -0.63
CA LEU A 75 11.96 -9.20 -0.04
C LEU A 75 11.84 -10.34 -1.05
N TRP A 76 10.71 -10.42 -1.77
CA TRP A 76 10.52 -11.43 -2.81
C TRP A 76 11.50 -11.28 -4.00
N PHE A 77 11.90 -10.05 -4.34
CA PHE A 77 12.96 -9.80 -5.31
C PHE A 77 14.37 -10.14 -4.80
N GLY A 78 14.52 -10.51 -3.52
CA GLY A 78 15.78 -10.92 -2.91
C GLY A 78 16.53 -9.82 -2.17
N VAL A 79 15.91 -8.68 -1.89
CA VAL A 79 16.48 -7.66 -1.00
C VAL A 79 16.57 -8.23 0.42
N SER A 80 17.70 -8.06 1.09
CA SER A 80 17.85 -8.53 2.46
C SER A 80 17.01 -7.67 3.43
N PRO A 81 16.48 -8.23 4.54
CA PRO A 81 15.73 -7.45 5.52
C PRO A 81 16.49 -6.21 6.03
N SER A 82 17.82 -6.31 6.21
CA SER A 82 18.66 -5.20 6.66
C SER A 82 18.77 -4.06 5.65
N ASP A 83 18.58 -4.33 4.36
CA ASP A 83 18.68 -3.33 3.30
C ASP A 83 17.33 -2.66 2.98
N LEU A 84 16.22 -3.14 3.56
CA LEU A 84 14.89 -2.60 3.24
C LEU A 84 14.76 -1.11 3.51
N ASN A 85 15.32 -0.60 4.61
CA ASN A 85 15.29 0.83 4.92
C ASN A 85 16.14 1.68 3.94
N MET A 86 17.08 1.07 3.23
CA MET A 86 17.81 1.76 2.16
C MET A 86 16.93 1.93 0.92
N VAL A 87 16.09 0.93 0.60
CA VAL A 87 15.18 0.96 -0.55
C VAL A 87 13.92 1.78 -0.25
N LEU A 88 13.40 1.69 0.99
CA LEU A 88 12.16 2.29 1.46
C LEU A 88 12.45 3.11 2.74
N PRO A 89 12.92 4.36 2.61
CA PRO A 89 13.39 5.14 3.76
C PRO A 89 12.34 5.42 4.84
N ASN A 90 11.04 5.37 4.49
CA ASN A 90 9.95 5.60 5.44
C ASN A 90 9.41 4.32 6.08
N LEU A 91 9.92 3.14 5.70
CA LEU A 91 9.40 1.84 6.15
C LEU A 91 9.46 1.68 7.68
N SER A 92 10.48 2.24 8.32
CA SER A 92 10.65 2.21 9.78
C SER A 92 9.50 2.87 10.58
N ASN A 93 8.66 3.68 9.94
CA ASN A 93 7.44 4.21 10.56
C ASN A 93 6.32 3.16 10.70
N PHE A 94 6.39 2.07 9.94
CA PHE A 94 5.32 1.10 9.77
C PHE A 94 5.74 -0.35 10.05
N TYR A 95 7.03 -0.66 9.98
CA TYR A 95 7.52 -2.03 10.06
C TYR A 95 8.92 -2.11 10.67
N ASP A 96 9.12 -3.06 11.59
CA ASP A 96 10.42 -3.42 12.14
C ASP A 96 11.05 -4.52 11.26
N THR A 97 12.14 -4.16 10.58
CA THR A 97 12.89 -5.07 9.70
C THR A 97 13.54 -6.24 10.43
N ASN A 98 13.64 -6.19 11.76
CA ASN A 98 14.18 -7.26 12.59
C ASN A 98 13.10 -8.14 13.24
N SER A 99 11.81 -7.86 12.99
CA SER A 99 10.68 -8.57 13.62
C SER A 99 10.62 -10.06 13.30
N GLY A 100 11.24 -10.49 12.19
CA GLY A 100 11.17 -11.88 11.71
C GLY A 100 9.80 -12.27 11.16
N THR A 101 8.86 -11.32 11.03
CA THR A 101 7.54 -11.51 10.45
C THR A 101 7.41 -10.74 9.14
N PRO A 102 6.66 -11.21 8.14
CA PRO A 102 6.46 -10.45 6.90
C PRO A 102 5.82 -9.06 7.12
N PRO A 103 6.07 -8.07 6.26
CA PRO A 103 5.46 -6.74 6.36
C PRO A 103 3.92 -6.76 6.36
N ILE A 104 3.31 -7.48 5.42
CA ILE A 104 1.85 -7.69 5.35
C ILE A 104 1.52 -9.20 5.34
N GLY A 105 2.29 -10.01 4.64
CA GLY A 105 2.10 -11.46 4.53
C GLY A 105 1.44 -11.92 3.22
N PHE A 106 1.29 -11.03 2.23
CA PHE A 106 0.68 -11.39 0.96
C PHE A 106 1.63 -12.11 0.00
N MET A 107 2.95 -12.10 0.23
CA MET A 107 3.90 -12.84 -0.59
C MET A 107 4.32 -14.14 0.08
N ASN A 108 4.44 -15.20 -0.71
CA ASN A 108 5.16 -16.38 -0.30
C ASN A 108 6.67 -16.15 -0.48
N LEU A 109 7.39 -16.01 0.64
CA LEU A 109 8.82 -15.70 0.69
C LEU A 109 9.71 -16.95 0.85
N THR A 110 9.13 -18.16 0.78
CA THR A 110 9.83 -19.44 0.93
C THR A 110 10.50 -19.93 -0.35
#